data_AF-X1H7K0-F1
#
_entry.id   AF-X1H7K0-F1
#
_cell.length_a   1.000
_cell.length_b   1.000
_cell.length_c   1.000
_cell.angle_alpha   90.00
_cell.angle_beta   90.00
_cell.angle_gamma   90.00
#
_symmetry.space_group_name_H-M   'P 1'
#
loop_
_entity.id
_entity.type
_entity.pdbx_description
1 polymer ?
#
loop_
_entity_poly.entity_id
_entity_poly.type
_entity_poly.pdbx_seq_one_letter_code
_entity_poly.pdbx_strand_id
1 'polypeptide(L)' 'MIGLKLIEEESFHGEIIETPEEFVDDLCERLNIAYSTMMEEDDKMNQLAFITTFLIAFKGRLNRVCENI' A
#
# COMPACT_ATOMS: atom_id res chain seq x y z
N MET A 1 -26.80 -0.29 -0.82
CA MET A 1 -25.44 0.28 -0.66
C MET A 1 -24.94 0.60 -2.04
N ILE A 2 -24.68 1.87 -2.33
CA ILE A 2 -23.95 2.27 -3.54
C ILE A 2 -22.50 1.84 -3.26
N GLY A 3 -22.00 0.85 -4.00
CA GLY A 3 -20.63 0.37 -3.85
C GLY A 3 -19.68 1.51 -4.18
N LEU A 4 -18.85 1.90 -3.21
CA LEU A 4 -17.73 2.81 -3.40
C LEU A 4 -16.74 2.10 -4.32
N LYS A 5 -16.80 2.37 -5.62
CA LYS A 5 -15.80 1.87 -6.57
C LYS A 5 -14.56 2.73 -6.45
N LEU A 6 -13.44 2.11 -6.08
CA LEU A 6 -12.15 2.77 -6.17
C LEU A 6 -11.79 2.95 -7.65
N ILE A 7 -11.22 4.10 -8.00
CA ILE A 7 -10.71 4.34 -9.35
C ILE A 7 -9.43 3.50 -9.50
N GLU A 8 -9.49 2.47 -10.34
CA GLU A 8 -8.41 1.77 -11.07
C GLU A 8 -6.99 1.80 -10.45
N GLU A 9 -6.84 1.49 -9.15
CA GLU A 9 -5.52 1.28 -8.54
C GLU A 9 -5.04 -0.14 -8.84
N GLU A 10 -3.74 -0.31 -9.09
CA GLU A 10 -3.14 -1.63 -9.25
C GLU A 10 -2.69 -2.20 -7.90
N SER A 11 -2.99 -3.47 -7.67
CA SER A 11 -2.49 -4.28 -6.57
C SER A 11 -0.99 -4.54 -6.73
N PHE A 12 -0.37 -5.11 -5.71
CA PHE A 12 1.03 -5.49 -5.75
C PHE A 12 1.33 -6.48 -6.88
N HIS A 13 0.35 -7.30 -7.24
CA HIS A 13 0.44 -8.30 -8.31
C HIS A 13 0.01 -7.77 -9.69
N GLY A 14 -0.34 -6.48 -9.78
CA GLY A 14 -0.80 -5.85 -11.03
C GLY A 14 -2.27 -6.11 -11.36
N GLU A 15 -3.08 -6.50 -10.37
CA GLU A 15 -4.52 -6.68 -10.53
C GLU A 15 -5.24 -5.35 -10.24
N ILE A 16 -6.36 -5.09 -10.90
CA ILE A 16 -7.14 -3.88 -10.65
C ILE A 16 -7.90 -4.05 -9.32
N ILE A 17 -7.72 -3.09 -8.42
CA ILE A 17 -8.45 -2.98 -7.16
C ILE A 17 -9.78 -2.28 -7.44
N GLU A 18 -10.89 -2.97 -7.22
CA GLU A 18 -12.24 -2.47 -7.50
C GLU A 18 -12.97 -2.01 -6.22
N THR A 19 -12.56 -2.51 -5.06
CA THR A 19 -13.24 -2.31 -3.78
C THR A 19 -12.32 -1.80 -2.65
N PRO A 20 -12.87 -1.09 -1.64
CA PRO A 20 -12.12 -0.72 -0.43
C PRO A 20 -11.55 -1.91 0.32
N GLU A 21 -12.25 -3.04 0.36
CA GLU A 21 -11.78 -4.27 0.98
C GLU A 21 -10.53 -4.82 0.29
N GLU A 22 -10.54 -4.90 -1.05
CA GLU A 22 -9.35 -5.30 -1.85
C GLU A 22 -8.19 -4.34 -1.65
N PHE A 23 -8.47 -3.05 -1.49
CA PHE A 23 -7.43 -2.06 -1.17
C PHE A 23 -6.81 -2.33 0.21
N VAL A 24 -7.61 -2.62 1.23
CA VAL A 24 -7.09 -2.95 2.57
C VAL A 24 -6.26 -4.24 2.54
N ASP A 25 -6.71 -5.25 1.80
CA ASP A 25 -5.99 -6.52 1.67
C ASP A 25 -4.62 -6.32 0.97
N ASP A 26 -4.59 -5.58 -0.15
CA ASP A 26 -3.34 -5.21 -0.83
C ASP A 26 -2.39 -4.40 0.08
N LEU A 27 -2.94 -3.51 0.90
CA LEU A 27 -2.15 -2.74 1.87
C LEU A 27 -1.53 -3.63 2.94
N CYS A 28 -2.29 -4.57 3.48
CA CYS A 28 -1.79 -5.54 4.46
C CYS A 28 -0.69 -6.42 3.86
N GLU A 29 -0.84 -6.87 2.63
CA GLU A 29 0.18 -7.65 1.94
C GLU A 29 1.48 -6.85 1.76
N ARG A 30 1.39 -5.64 1.23
CA ARG A 30 2.57 -4.78 1.02
C ARG A 30 3.28 -4.44 2.34
N LEU A 31 2.53 -4.26 3.42
CA LEU A 31 3.11 -4.03 4.75
C LEU A 31 3.87 -5.26 5.26
N ASN A 32 3.33 -6.47 5.05
CA ASN A 32 4.00 -7.72 5.45
C ASN A 32 5.30 -7.95 4.66
N ILE A 33 5.29 -7.66 3.36
CA ILE A 33 6.49 -7.71 2.51
C ILE A 33 7.51 -6.69 3.02
N ALA A 34 7.08 -5.44 3.21
CA ALA A 34 7.94 -4.37 3.69
C ALA A 34 8.59 -4.71 5.05
N TYR A 35 7.81 -5.26 5.98
CA TYR A 35 8.30 -5.73 7.27
C TYR A 35 9.32 -6.86 7.12
N SER A 36 9.05 -7.85 6.27
CA SER A 36 9.95 -8.98 6.05
C SER A 36 11.29 -8.52 5.45
N THR A 37 11.25 -7.66 4.43
CA THR A 37 12.44 -7.06 3.83
C THR A 37 13.26 -6.26 4.84
N MET A 38 12.60 -5.50 5.71
CA MET A 38 13.28 -4.77 6.77
C MET A 38 14.00 -5.66 7.78
N MET A 39 13.38 -6.79 8.16
CA MET A 39 13.93 -7.71 9.14
C MET A 39 15.19 -8.43 8.62
N GLU A 40 15.37 -8.48 7.29
CA GLU A 40 16.55 -9.02 6.62
C GLU A 40 17.66 -7.98 6.38
N GLU A 41 17.34 -6.69 6.49
CA GLU A 41 18.31 -5.59 6.33
C GLU A 41 18.97 -5.27 7.67
N ASP A 42 20.30 -5.30 7.72
CA ASP A 42 21.07 -5.00 8.93
C ASP A 42 21.41 -3.51 9.05
N ASP A 43 21.42 -2.78 7.94
CA ASP A 43 21.71 -1.35 7.93
C ASP A 43 20.48 -0.52 8.34
N LYS A 44 20.59 0.13 9.51
CA LYS A 44 19.51 0.97 10.07
C LYS A 44 19.14 2.17 9.20
N MET A 45 20.09 2.73 8.44
CA MET A 45 19.81 3.84 7.52
C MET A 45 19.02 3.34 6.32
N ASN A 46 19.34 2.15 5.80
CA ASN A 46 18.56 1.51 4.75
C ASN A 46 17.15 1.16 5.23
N GLN A 47 17.02 0.58 6.42
CA GLN A 47 15.72 0.32 7.05
C GLN A 47 14.88 1.59 7.15
N LEU A 48 15.45 2.69 7.64
CA LEU A 48 14.76 3.96 7.79
C LEU A 48 14.35 4.54 6.42
N ALA A 49 15.24 4.51 5.44
CA ALA A 49 14.96 4.99 4.08
C ALA A 49 13.81 4.20 3.44
N PHE A 50 13.81 2.88 3.62
CA PHE A 50 12.79 1.99 3.10
C PHE A 50 11.42 2.26 3.74
N ILE A 51 11.32 2.29 5.07
CA ILE A 51 10.08 2.63 5.80
C ILE A 51 9.54 3.98 5.35
N THR A 52 10.41 4.99 5.28
CA THR A 52 10.00 6.35 4.93
C THR A 52 9.41 6.38 3.52
N THR A 53 10.04 5.68 2.58
CA THR A 53 9.56 5.58 1.19
C THR A 53 8.22 4.86 1.12
N PHE A 54 8.09 3.74 1.85
CA PHE A 54 6.85 2.99 1.95
C PHE A 54 5.70 3.85 2.48
N LEU A 55 5.92 4.59 3.58
CA LEU A 55 4.90 5.45 4.18
C LEU A 55 4.48 6.61 3.27
N ILE A 56 5.42 7.20 2.52
CA ILE A 56 5.11 8.27 1.55
C ILE A 56 4.24 7.71 0.41
N ALA A 57 4.62 6.57 -0.16
CA ALA A 57 3.85 5.92 -1.22
C ALA A 57 2.46 5.51 -0.74
N PHE A 58 2.39 4.93 0.46
CA PHE A 58 1.14 4.55 1.13
C PHE A 58 0.19 5.73 1.30
N LYS A 59 0.69 6.84 1.85
CA LYS A 59 -0.11 8.07 2.01
C LYS A 59 -0.64 8.57 0.66
N GLY A 60 0.19 8.52 -0.39
CA GLY A 60 -0.22 8.93 -1.73
C GLY A 60 -1.37 8.09 -2.27
N ARG A 61 -1.31 6.76 -2.10
CA ARG A 61 -2.39 5.84 -2.49
C ARG A 61 -3.67 6.07 -1.70
N LEU A 62 -3.55 6.20 -0.38
CA LEU A 62 -4.69 6.45 0.49
C LEU A 62 -5.40 7.76 0.13
N ASN A 63 -4.65 8.83 -0.14
CA ASN A 63 -5.23 10.10 -0.57
C ASN A 63 -6.00 9.96 -1.89
N ARG A 64 -5.45 9.27 -2.90
CA ARG A 64 -6.16 9.05 -4.17
C ARG A 64 -7.43 8.23 -4.00
N VAL A 65 -7.39 7.21 -3.15
CA VAL A 65 -8.58 6.44 -2.80
C VAL A 65 -9.62 7.34 -2.12
N CYS A 66 -9.23 8.10 -1.09
CA CYS A 66 -10.14 8.95 -0.33
C CYS A 66 -10.67 10.17 -1.09
N GLU A 67 -9.92 10.73 -2.04
CA GLU A 67 -10.38 11.83 -2.92
C GLU A 67 -11.47 11.39 -3.90
N ASN A 68 -11.62 10.07 -4.11
CA ASN A 68 -12.58 9.46 -5.03
C ASN A 68 -13.77 8.77 -4.32
N ILE A 69 -13.90 8.95 -3.00
CA ILE A 69 -15.01 8.45 -2.15
C ILE A 69 -16.09 9.53 -1.98
#